data_AF-A0A7L9C7K5-F1
#
_entry.id   AF-A0A7L9C7K5-F1
#
_cell.length_a   1.000
_cell.length_b   1.000
_cell.length_c   1.000
_cell.angle_alpha   90.00
_cell.angle_beta   90.00
_cell.angle_gamma   90.00
#
_symmetry.space_group_name_H-M   'P 1'
#
loop_
_entity.id
_entity.type
_entity.pdbx_description
1 polymer ?
#
loop_
_entity_poly.entity_id
_entity_poly.type
_entity_poly.pdbx_seq_one_letter_code
_entity_poly.pdbx_strand_id
1 'polypeptide(L)'
;MPHNNAQMVVDKKHGLIVSSEVASENNDLNQFHRQIRQASEVIGDKPKVVCSDSGYYSLEDLNQVEEDSMVVMPIQKQAQKENGNPPIKPFVKGQFRYDSSQGEYGCPGGKRFSYYSAKAREMTYKANGKDCRKCPHFCVCTSSRQGRRITSMREEPLKKRLEAISCLNENILFLKSIRAILRLLKSFHKI
;
A
#
# COMPACT_ATOMS: atom_id res chain seq x y z
N MET A 1 -2.84 34.52 2.71
CA MET A 1 -3.94 33.93 1.91
C MET A 1 -4.15 32.51 2.40
N PRO A 2 -5.35 32.13 2.85
CA PRO A 2 -5.65 30.73 3.13
C PRO A 2 -5.49 29.92 1.83
N HIS A 3 -4.76 28.82 1.91
CA HIS A 3 -4.65 27.87 0.82
C HIS A 3 -5.71 26.81 1.06
N ASN A 4 -6.60 26.64 0.09
CA ASN A 4 -7.65 25.63 0.12
C ASN A 4 -7.43 24.68 -1.04
N ASN A 5 -7.76 23.41 -0.84
CA ASN A 5 -7.57 22.34 -1.80
C ASN A 5 -8.92 21.75 -2.21
N ALA A 6 -9.25 21.79 -3.49
CA ALA A 6 -10.51 21.25 -4.00
C ALA A 6 -10.39 19.75 -4.29
N GLN A 7 -11.30 18.98 -3.72
CA GLN A 7 -11.40 17.53 -3.78
C GLN A 7 -12.63 17.15 -4.62
N MET A 8 -12.50 16.20 -5.54
CA MET A 8 -13.60 15.80 -6.42
C MET A 8 -13.60 14.30 -6.68
N VAL A 9 -14.79 13.70 -6.72
CA VAL A 9 -15.00 12.30 -7.09
C VAL A 9 -15.92 12.23 -8.30
N VAL A 10 -15.54 11.43 -9.29
CA VAL A 10 -16.27 11.27 -10.55
C VAL A 10 -16.64 9.81 -10.75
N ASP A 11 -17.92 9.54 -11.04
CA ASP A 11 -18.35 8.23 -11.49
C ASP A 11 -17.87 7.97 -12.93
N LYS A 12 -17.24 6.81 -13.14
CA LYS A 12 -16.72 6.42 -14.44
C LYS A 12 -17.83 6.07 -15.43
N LYS A 13 -18.91 5.45 -14.98
CA LYS A 13 -19.93 4.90 -15.87
C LYS A 13 -20.69 6.02 -16.60
N HIS A 14 -20.98 7.11 -15.89
CA HIS A 14 -21.77 8.22 -16.38
C HIS A 14 -20.95 9.52 -16.56
N GLY A 15 -19.71 9.58 -16.06
CA GLY A 15 -18.85 10.77 -16.14
C GLY A 15 -19.34 11.91 -15.25
N LEU A 16 -20.14 11.61 -14.22
CA LEU A 16 -20.76 12.60 -13.34
C LEU A 16 -19.90 12.84 -12.10
N ILE A 17 -19.83 14.09 -11.66
CA ILE A 17 -19.24 14.43 -10.36
C ILE A 17 -20.24 13.99 -9.28
N VAL A 18 -19.81 13.08 -8.42
CA VAL A 18 -20.64 12.50 -7.35
C VAL A 18 -20.33 13.10 -5.99
N SER A 19 -19.13 13.67 -5.81
CA SER A 19 -18.78 14.47 -4.63
C SER A 19 -17.80 15.57 -5.00
N SER A 20 -17.90 16.69 -4.29
CA SER A 20 -17.03 17.86 -4.42
C SER A 20 -16.90 18.52 -3.06
N GLU A 21 -15.67 18.76 -2.60
CA GLU A 21 -15.40 19.40 -1.31
C GLU A 21 -14.21 20.36 -1.40
N VAL A 22 -14.23 21.43 -0.61
CA VAL A 22 -13.08 22.31 -0.39
C VAL A 22 -12.46 21.97 0.97
N ALA A 23 -11.26 21.40 0.94
CA ALA A 23 -10.46 21.06 2.10
C ALA A 23 -9.55 22.23 2.49
N SER A 24 -9.39 22.48 3.79
CA SER A 24 -8.46 23.50 4.31
C SER A 24 -7.01 22.96 4.37
N GLU A 25 -6.85 21.64 4.18
CA GLU A 25 -5.56 20.98 4.13
C GLU A 25 -4.83 21.30 2.82
N ASN A 26 -3.55 21.62 2.94
CA ASN A 26 -2.71 21.98 1.79
C ASN A 26 -2.30 20.80 0.91
N ASN A 27 -2.68 19.57 1.27
CA ASN A 27 -2.33 18.35 0.54
C ASN A 27 -3.48 17.33 0.60
N ASP A 28 -3.37 16.30 -0.24
CA ASP A 28 -4.40 15.26 -0.38
C ASP A 28 -4.23 14.09 0.61
N LEU A 29 -3.24 14.17 1.52
CA LEU A 29 -3.03 13.12 2.51
C LEU A 29 -4.23 13.05 3.45
N ASN A 30 -4.68 11.82 3.71
CA ASN A 30 -5.83 11.52 4.58
C ASN A 30 -7.18 12.07 4.06
N GLN A 31 -7.28 12.41 2.77
CA GLN A 31 -8.54 12.83 2.15
C GLN A 31 -9.25 11.68 1.43
N PHE A 32 -8.60 10.54 1.18
CA PHE A 32 -9.11 9.47 0.32
C PHE A 32 -10.38 8.84 0.89
N HIS A 33 -10.32 8.30 2.12
CA HIS A 33 -11.46 7.58 2.70
C HIS A 33 -12.70 8.48 2.78
N ARG A 34 -12.50 9.74 3.19
CA ARG A 34 -13.56 10.73 3.30
C ARG A 34 -14.29 10.97 1.97
N GLN A 35 -13.54 11.14 0.88
CA GLN A 35 -14.10 11.36 -0.45
C GLN A 35 -14.88 10.13 -0.94
N ILE A 36 -14.38 8.92 -0.70
CA ILE A 36 -15.07 7.67 -1.08
C ILE A 36 -16.35 7.47 -0.30
N ARG A 37 -16.33 7.81 0.99
CA ARG A 37 -17.53 7.74 1.83
C ARG A 37 -18.62 8.68 1.32
N GLN A 38 -18.29 9.95 1.07
CA GLN A 38 -19.26 10.93 0.53
C GLN A 38 -19.84 10.48 -0.81
N ALA A 39 -18.98 10.00 -1.73
CA ALA A 39 -19.43 9.49 -3.01
C ALA A 39 -20.36 8.27 -2.87
N SER A 40 -20.07 7.37 -1.94
CA SER A 40 -20.90 6.19 -1.67
C SER A 40 -22.26 6.57 -1.09
N GLU A 41 -22.30 7.58 -0.21
CA GLU A 41 -23.55 8.12 0.34
C GLU A 41 -24.44 8.72 -0.76
N VAL A 42 -23.86 9.42 -1.74
CA VAL A 42 -24.60 9.99 -2.90
C VAL A 42 -25.06 8.92 -3.88
N ILE A 43 -24.22 7.93 -4.18
CA ILE A 43 -24.55 6.85 -5.12
C ILE A 43 -25.56 5.87 -4.50
N GLY A 44 -25.58 5.75 -3.16
CA GLY A 44 -26.37 4.76 -2.44
C GLY A 44 -25.82 3.33 -2.52
N ASP A 45 -24.60 3.17 -3.05
CA ASP A 45 -23.89 1.90 -3.15
C ASP A 45 -22.38 2.13 -3.06
N LYS A 46 -21.64 1.07 -2.71
CA LYS A 46 -20.19 1.11 -2.53
C LYS A 46 -19.48 0.92 -3.87
N PRO A 47 -18.45 1.74 -4.19
CA PRO A 47 -17.71 1.59 -5.42
C PRO A 47 -16.85 0.31 -5.40
N LYS A 48 -17.12 -0.61 -6.34
CA LYS A 48 -16.32 -1.84 -6.49
C LYS A 48 -14.84 -1.58 -6.78
N VAL A 49 -14.56 -0.50 -7.51
CA VAL A 49 -13.20 -0.09 -7.88
C VAL A 49 -13.07 1.41 -7.67
N VAL A 50 -12.03 1.80 -6.94
CA VAL A 50 -11.70 3.19 -6.68
C VAL A 50 -10.30 3.46 -7.19
N CYS A 51 -10.15 4.56 -7.93
CA CYS A 51 -8.85 4.98 -8.43
C CYS A 51 -8.51 6.38 -7.96
N SER A 52 -7.27 6.61 -7.59
CA SER A 52 -6.76 7.95 -7.27
C SER A 52 -5.26 8.05 -7.59
N ASP A 53 -4.73 9.27 -7.53
CA ASP A 53 -3.30 9.52 -7.72
C ASP A 53 -2.48 9.24 -6.44
N SER A 54 -1.16 9.31 -6.55
CA SER A 54 -0.27 9.02 -5.43
C SER A 54 -0.30 10.06 -4.30
N GLY A 55 -0.89 11.24 -4.51
CA GLY A 55 -1.02 12.29 -3.50
C GLY A 55 -1.92 11.89 -2.34
N TYR A 56 -2.92 11.05 -2.61
CA TYR A 56 -3.84 10.49 -1.62
C TYR A 56 -3.28 9.27 -0.88
N TYR A 57 -2.04 8.85 -1.15
CA TYR A 57 -1.48 7.64 -0.56
C TYR A 57 -1.18 7.84 0.94
N SER A 58 -2.03 7.26 1.78
CA SER A 58 -1.83 7.11 3.22
C SER A 58 -2.33 5.73 3.64
N LEU A 59 -1.45 4.85 4.15
CA LEU A 59 -1.85 3.52 4.58
C LEU A 59 -2.87 3.55 5.73
N GLU A 60 -2.83 4.61 6.54
CA GLU A 60 -3.77 4.82 7.64
C GLU A 60 -5.16 5.20 7.15
N ASP A 61 -5.22 6.03 6.12
CA ASP A 61 -6.47 6.43 5.46
C ASP A 61 -7.05 5.27 4.63
N LEU A 62 -6.19 4.59 3.88
CA LEU A 62 -6.56 3.45 3.05
C LEU A 62 -7.06 2.24 3.85
N ASN A 63 -6.58 2.06 5.08
CA ASN A 63 -7.09 1.03 5.99
C ASN A 63 -8.54 1.30 6.45
N GLN A 64 -9.03 2.54 6.35
CA GLN A 64 -10.41 2.88 6.71
C GLN A 64 -11.38 2.57 5.57
N VAL A 65 -10.87 2.39 4.35
CA VAL A 65 -11.67 1.97 3.19
C VAL A 65 -12.04 0.51 3.39
N GLU A 66 -13.32 0.20 3.26
CA GLU A 66 -13.80 -1.17 3.43
C GLU A 66 -13.16 -2.15 2.44
N GLU A 67 -12.95 -3.39 2.89
CA GLU A 67 -12.21 -4.43 2.13
C GLU A 67 -12.84 -4.83 0.79
N ASP A 68 -14.14 -4.56 0.63
CA ASP A 68 -14.93 -4.87 -0.56
C ASP A 68 -14.60 -3.96 -1.76
N SER A 69 -13.94 -2.82 -1.51
CA SER A 69 -13.55 -1.87 -2.56
C SER A 69 -12.11 -2.14 -3.03
N MET A 70 -11.93 -2.37 -4.33
CA MET A 70 -10.59 -2.49 -4.92
C MET A 70 -9.97 -1.10 -5.14
N VAL A 71 -8.94 -0.76 -4.38
CA VAL A 71 -8.20 0.50 -4.55
C VAL A 71 -7.05 0.34 -5.54
N VAL A 72 -7.04 1.20 -6.57
CA VAL A 72 -6.01 1.26 -7.62
C VAL A 72 -5.35 2.63 -7.60
N MET A 73 -4.09 2.69 -7.16
CA MET A 73 -3.33 3.94 -7.12
C MET A 73 -1.89 3.72 -7.59
N PRO A 74 -1.24 4.72 -8.19
CA PRO A 74 0.20 4.68 -8.42
C PRO A 74 0.94 4.62 -7.08
N ILE A 75 1.65 3.54 -6.83
CA ILE A 75 2.52 3.42 -5.66
C ILE A 75 3.94 3.44 -6.15
N GLN A 76 4.72 4.42 -5.71
CA GLN A 76 6.15 4.43 -6.03
C GLN A 76 6.84 3.27 -5.31
N LYS A 77 7.12 2.20 -6.07
CA LYS A 77 8.40 1.49 -6.02
C LYS A 77 8.56 0.47 -7.15
N GLN A 78 9.09 0.95 -8.27
CA GLN A 78 10.05 0.18 -9.06
C GLN A 78 11.18 1.11 -9.52
N ALA A 79 12.07 1.46 -8.60
CA ALA A 79 13.37 2.08 -8.92
C ALA A 79 14.52 1.33 -8.23
N GLN A 80 14.35 0.04 -7.97
CA GLN A 80 15.40 -0.82 -7.41
C GLN A 80 15.77 -2.01 -8.30
N LYS A 81 15.03 -2.25 -9.40
CA LYS A 81 15.36 -3.34 -10.34
C LYS A 81 16.25 -2.92 -11.51
N GLU A 82 16.32 -1.62 -11.84
CA GLU A 82 17.03 -1.15 -13.04
C GLU A 82 18.39 -0.49 -12.77
N ASN A 83 18.68 -0.09 -11.53
CA ASN A 83 19.92 0.64 -11.21
C ASN A 83 21.02 -0.28 -10.70
N GLY A 84 21.55 -1.19 -11.53
CA GLY A 84 22.88 -1.82 -11.39
C GLY A 84 23.35 -2.28 -10.00
N ASN A 85 22.43 -2.51 -9.07
CA ASN A 85 22.74 -2.68 -7.66
C ASN A 85 23.24 -4.11 -7.43
N PRO A 86 24.16 -4.30 -6.44
CA PRO A 86 24.68 -5.62 -6.13
C PRO A 86 23.55 -6.63 -5.87
N PRO A 87 23.77 -7.92 -6.17
CA PRO A 87 22.75 -8.95 -6.07
C PRO A 87 22.06 -8.90 -4.70
N ILE A 88 20.72 -8.95 -4.71
CA ILE A 88 19.89 -8.90 -3.51
C ILE A 88 20.36 -10.01 -2.57
N LYS A 89 20.85 -9.64 -1.38
CA LYS A 89 21.32 -10.63 -0.39
C LYS A 89 20.20 -11.66 -0.11
N PRO A 90 20.51 -12.96 -0.04
CA PRO A 90 19.50 -14.04 -0.03
C PRO A 90 18.57 -14.03 1.18
N PHE A 91 18.93 -13.33 2.25
CA PHE A 91 18.14 -13.24 3.48
C PHE A 91 17.82 -11.79 3.88
N VAL A 92 17.53 -10.90 2.93
CA VAL A 92 16.88 -9.61 3.26
C VAL A 92 15.40 -9.80 3.55
N LYS A 93 14.76 -8.88 4.30
CA LYS A 93 13.33 -8.94 4.66
C LYS A 93 12.42 -9.19 3.44
N GLY A 94 12.73 -8.61 2.28
CA GLY A 94 11.95 -8.79 1.05
C GLY A 94 11.91 -10.24 0.53
N GLN A 95 12.83 -11.10 0.95
CA GLN A 95 12.83 -12.54 0.60
C GLN A 95 11.95 -13.38 1.55
N PHE A 96 11.39 -12.77 2.61
CA PHE A 96 10.49 -13.44 3.54
C PHE A 96 9.05 -13.16 3.11
N ARG A 97 8.29 -14.23 2.85
CA ARG A 97 6.90 -14.14 2.38
C ARG A 97 5.98 -14.19 3.59
N TYR A 98 4.98 -13.31 3.61
CA TYR A 98 3.94 -13.34 4.64
C TYR A 98 2.78 -14.20 4.13
N ASP A 99 2.35 -15.15 4.94
CA ASP A 99 1.13 -15.94 4.73
C ASP A 99 0.03 -15.35 5.60
N SER A 100 -0.92 -14.66 4.97
CA SER A 100 -2.05 -14.03 5.65
C SER A 100 -3.05 -15.03 6.23
N SER A 101 -3.10 -16.27 5.70
CA SER A 101 -4.03 -17.29 6.19
C SER A 101 -3.61 -17.85 7.55
N GLN A 102 -2.30 -17.96 7.77
CA GLN A 102 -1.71 -18.45 9.02
C GLN A 102 -1.22 -17.32 9.93
N GLY A 103 -1.11 -16.09 9.40
CA GLY A 103 -0.52 -14.96 10.12
C GLY A 103 0.98 -15.15 10.39
N GLU A 104 1.70 -15.85 9.51
CA GLU A 104 3.11 -16.21 9.71
C GLU A 104 4.00 -15.73 8.56
N TYR A 105 5.30 -15.59 8.85
CA TYR A 105 6.31 -15.36 7.80
C TYR A 105 7.04 -16.67 7.45
N GLY A 106 7.27 -16.92 6.17
CA GLY A 106 8.14 -17.97 5.66
C GLY A 106 9.48 -17.42 5.18
N CYS A 107 10.59 -18.08 5.50
CA CYS A 107 11.90 -17.74 4.95
C CYS A 107 12.27 -18.57 3.72
N PRO A 108 13.28 -18.13 2.93
CA PRO A 108 13.79 -18.90 1.78
C PRO A 108 14.29 -20.30 2.13
N GLY A 109 14.71 -20.52 3.39
CA GLY A 109 15.12 -21.83 3.91
C GLY A 109 13.96 -22.69 4.43
N GLY A 110 12.71 -22.33 4.14
CA GLY A 110 11.52 -23.12 4.49
C GLY A 110 11.13 -23.11 5.98
N LYS A 111 11.68 -22.20 6.80
CA LYS A 111 11.31 -22.06 8.21
C LYS A 111 10.24 -20.99 8.40
N ARG A 112 9.37 -21.21 9.40
CA ARG A 112 8.25 -20.32 9.74
C ARG A 112 8.60 -19.41 10.91
N PHE A 113 7.95 -18.25 10.91
CA PHE A 113 8.13 -17.17 11.87
C PHE A 113 6.74 -16.80 12.40
N SER A 114 6.50 -17.19 13.64
CA SER A 114 5.23 -16.94 14.32
C SER A 114 5.27 -15.58 15.02
N TYR A 115 4.09 -15.04 15.32
CA TYR A 115 3.96 -13.79 16.07
C TYR A 115 4.72 -13.86 17.40
N TYR A 116 5.46 -12.80 17.73
CA TYR A 116 6.24 -12.70 18.96
C TYR A 116 5.80 -11.52 19.83
N SER A 117 5.69 -10.33 19.24
CA SER A 117 5.27 -9.13 19.97
C SER A 117 4.79 -8.04 19.03
N ALA A 118 4.06 -7.06 19.55
CA ALA A 118 3.70 -5.83 18.85
C ALA A 118 4.13 -4.62 19.67
N LYS A 119 4.54 -3.55 18.99
CA LYS A 119 4.85 -2.26 19.60
C LYS A 119 4.30 -1.16 18.71
N ALA A 120 3.32 -0.40 19.21
CA ALA A 120 2.61 0.62 18.43
C ALA A 120 2.13 0.08 17.06
N ARG A 121 2.76 0.52 15.96
CA ARG A 121 2.44 0.12 14.58
C ARG A 121 3.32 -1.02 14.05
N GLU A 122 4.24 -1.54 14.83
CA GLU A 122 5.16 -2.61 14.45
C GLU A 122 4.73 -3.96 15.04
N MET A 123 4.82 -5.01 14.22
CA MET A 123 4.64 -6.41 14.60
C MET A 123 5.95 -7.16 14.39
N THR A 124 6.40 -7.87 15.42
CA THR A 124 7.59 -8.70 15.38
C THR A 124 7.22 -10.17 15.30
N TYR A 125 7.83 -10.86 14.34
CA TYR A 125 7.71 -12.29 14.13
C TYR A 125 9.06 -12.96 14.39
N LYS A 126 9.04 -14.16 14.97
CA LYS A 126 10.26 -14.85 15.41
C LYS A 126 10.25 -16.30 14.94
N ALA A 127 11.38 -16.72 14.35
CA ALA A 127 11.61 -18.13 14.05
C ALA A 127 12.08 -18.90 15.29
N ASN A 128 11.79 -20.19 15.33
CA ASN A 128 12.29 -21.07 16.38
C ASN A 128 13.82 -21.17 16.32
N GLY A 129 14.49 -20.77 17.40
CA GLY A 129 15.95 -20.80 17.50
C GLY A 129 16.54 -22.21 17.36
N LYS A 130 15.82 -23.27 17.77
CA LYS A 130 16.28 -24.66 17.58
C LYS A 130 16.37 -25.00 16.09
N ASP A 131 15.39 -24.55 15.30
CA ASP A 131 15.33 -24.81 13.85
C ASP A 131 16.35 -23.96 13.09
N CYS A 132 16.55 -22.71 13.51
CA CYS A 132 17.58 -21.85 12.93
C CYS A 132 18.99 -22.42 13.15
N ARG A 133 19.29 -22.98 14.33
CA ARG A 133 20.61 -23.55 14.63
C ARG A 133 20.93 -24.82 13.83
N LYS A 134 19.91 -25.56 13.40
CA LYS A 134 20.04 -26.73 12.52
C LYS A 134 20.00 -26.36 11.04
N CYS A 135 19.81 -25.07 10.71
CA CYS A 135 19.69 -24.62 9.33
C CYS A 135 21.08 -24.52 8.68
N PRO A 136 21.25 -25.00 7.43
CA PRO A 136 22.50 -24.82 6.68
C PRO A 136 22.90 -23.35 6.49
N HIS A 137 21.93 -22.44 6.60
CA HIS A 137 22.12 -21.00 6.46
C HIS A 137 22.32 -20.28 7.81
N PHE A 138 22.56 -21.01 8.90
CA PHE A 138 22.97 -20.40 10.17
C PHE A 138 24.29 -19.63 9.98
N CYS A 139 24.47 -18.52 10.71
CA CYS A 139 25.53 -17.52 10.54
C CYS A 139 25.44 -16.66 9.26
N VAL A 140 24.78 -17.12 8.17
CA VAL A 140 24.51 -16.29 6.98
C VAL A 140 23.18 -15.54 7.10
N CYS A 141 22.12 -16.24 7.51
CA CYS A 141 20.78 -15.68 7.68
C CYS A 141 20.62 -15.01 9.05
N THR A 142 21.20 -15.58 10.10
CA THR A 142 21.23 -15.04 11.47
C THR A 142 22.32 -15.73 12.28
N SER A 143 22.96 -15.01 13.19
CA SER A 143 23.87 -15.54 14.21
C SER A 143 23.18 -15.73 15.58
N SER A 144 21.91 -15.31 15.71
CA SER A 144 21.16 -15.39 16.96
C SER A 144 20.81 -16.84 17.30
N ARG A 145 21.26 -17.30 18.48
CA ARG A 145 20.86 -18.61 19.01
C ARG A 145 19.36 -18.69 19.31
N GLN A 146 18.70 -17.55 19.52
CA GLN A 146 17.26 -17.49 19.75
C GLN A 146 16.44 -17.52 18.46
N GLY A 147 17.09 -17.58 17.29
CA GLY A 147 16.44 -17.46 15.99
C GLY A 147 16.34 -16.03 15.51
N ARG A 148 16.02 -15.89 14.22
CA ARG A 148 15.87 -14.59 13.56
C ARG A 148 14.53 -13.94 13.93
N ARG A 149 14.51 -12.61 13.95
CA ARG A 149 13.30 -11.80 14.08
C ARG A 149 13.05 -11.01 12.80
N ILE A 150 11.79 -10.77 12.49
CA ILE A 150 11.33 -9.92 11.39
C ILE A 150 10.35 -8.92 11.97
N THR A 151 10.63 -7.64 11.82
CA THR A 151 9.71 -6.57 12.18
C THR A 151 8.99 -6.11 10.91
N SER A 152 7.66 -6.12 10.97
CA SER A 152 6.73 -5.72 9.92
C SER A 152 5.88 -4.56 10.42
N MET A 153 5.53 -3.62 9.56
CA MET A 153 4.46 -2.67 9.92
C MET A 153 3.12 -3.41 9.91
N ARG A 154 2.18 -2.99 10.75
CA ARG A 154 0.82 -3.55 10.79
C ARG A 154 0.13 -3.42 9.43
N GLU A 155 0.40 -2.33 8.73
CA GLU A 155 -0.18 -1.98 7.43
C GLU A 155 0.62 -2.54 6.25
N GLU A 156 1.69 -3.32 6.50
CA GLU A 156 2.52 -3.91 5.45
C GLU A 156 1.76 -4.89 4.53
N PRO A 157 0.80 -5.71 5.03
CA PRO A 157 -0.05 -6.51 4.15
C PRO A 157 -0.89 -5.65 3.20
N LEU A 158 -1.52 -4.57 3.69
CA LEU A 158 -2.27 -3.63 2.86
C LEU A 158 -1.36 -3.02 1.79
N LYS A 159 -0.18 -2.55 2.20
CA LYS A 159 0.81 -2.00 1.27
C LYS A 159 1.18 -2.99 0.16
N LYS A 160 1.48 -4.24 0.50
CA LYS A 160 1.83 -5.28 -0.48
C LYS A 160 0.67 -5.62 -1.41
N ARG A 161 -0.57 -5.64 -0.91
CA ARG A 161 -1.78 -5.83 -1.72
C ARG A 161 -1.93 -4.70 -2.74
N LEU A 162 -1.79 -3.46 -2.30
CA LEU A 162 -1.89 -2.31 -3.20
C LEU A 162 -0.75 -2.27 -4.23
N GLU A 163 0.48 -2.62 -3.83
CA GLU A 163 1.62 -2.75 -4.75
C GLU A 163 1.37 -3.83 -5.82
N ALA A 164 0.81 -4.98 -5.43
CA ALA A 164 0.46 -6.05 -6.37
C ALA A 164 -0.64 -5.60 -7.36
N ILE A 165 -1.69 -4.94 -6.87
CA ILE A 165 -2.76 -4.38 -7.71
C ILE A 165 -2.20 -3.33 -8.68
N SER A 166 -1.34 -2.43 -8.20
CA SER A 166 -0.71 -1.39 -9.02
C SER A 166 0.13 -2.00 -10.15
N CYS A 167 0.94 -3.03 -9.85
CA CYS A 167 1.79 -3.73 -10.82
C CYS A 167 0.98 -4.51 -11.88
N LEU A 168 -0.13 -5.13 -11.50
CA LEU A 168 -1.04 -5.81 -12.45
C LEU A 168 -1.70 -4.82 -13.41
N ASN A 169 -1.82 -3.57 -12.98
CA ASN A 169 -2.60 -2.54 -13.64
C ASN A 169 -1.75 -1.47 -14.35
N GLU A 170 -0.43 -1.69 -14.52
CA GLU A 170 0.45 -0.76 -15.25
C GLU A 170 0.02 -0.52 -16.71
N ASN A 171 -0.82 -1.40 -17.27
CA ASN A 171 -1.40 -1.27 -18.61
C ASN A 171 -2.81 -0.63 -18.63
N ILE A 172 -3.41 -0.24 -17.51
CA ILE A 172 -4.76 0.34 -17.57
C ILE A 172 -4.66 1.76 -18.15
N LEU A 173 -5.15 1.91 -19.38
CA LEU A 173 -5.44 3.18 -20.09
C LEU A 173 -6.05 4.28 -19.19
N PHE A 174 -6.75 3.88 -18.14
CA PHE A 174 -7.35 4.73 -17.12
C PHE A 174 -6.35 5.59 -16.32
N LEU A 175 -5.12 5.12 -16.03
CA LEU A 175 -4.11 5.96 -15.39
C LEU A 175 -3.61 7.09 -16.31
N LYS A 176 -3.64 6.87 -17.63
CA LYS A 176 -3.38 7.92 -18.63
C LYS A 176 -4.52 8.93 -18.69
N SER A 177 -5.78 8.47 -18.61
CA SER A 177 -6.97 9.33 -18.56
C SER A 177 -7.06 10.14 -17.26
N ILE A 178 -6.76 9.55 -16.10
CA ILE A 178 -6.66 10.28 -14.81
C ILE A 178 -5.59 11.38 -14.91
N ARG A 179 -4.41 11.08 -15.46
CA ARG A 179 -3.38 12.11 -15.73
C ARG A 179 -3.87 13.20 -16.68
N ALA A 180 -4.70 12.86 -17.68
CA ALA A 180 -5.26 13.84 -18.61
C ALA A 180 -6.32 14.75 -17.95
N ILE A 181 -7.22 14.18 -17.14
CA ILE A 181 -8.21 14.93 -16.37
C ILE A 181 -7.53 15.82 -15.31
N LEU A 182 -6.52 15.30 -14.60
CA LEU A 182 -5.74 16.08 -13.64
C LEU A 182 -4.94 17.21 -14.32
N ARG A 183 -4.47 17.02 -15.57
CA ARG A 183 -3.85 18.11 -16.37
C ARG A 183 -4.86 19.19 -16.74
N LEU A 184 -6.08 18.80 -17.10
CA LEU A 184 -7.17 19.74 -17.37
C LEU A 184 -7.54 20.52 -16.11
N LEU A 185 -7.76 19.86 -14.97
CA LEU A 185 -8.09 20.51 -13.70
C LEU A 185 -6.98 21.46 -13.21
N LYS A 186 -5.70 21.08 -13.34
CA LYS A 186 -4.57 21.96 -13.01
C LYS A 186 -4.43 23.16 -13.96
N SER A 187 -4.96 23.08 -15.19
CA SER A 187 -4.97 24.22 -16.12
C SER A 187 -6.00 25.29 -15.74
N PHE A 188 -7.06 24.93 -15.00
CA PHE A 188 -8.03 25.89 -14.46
C PHE A 188 -7.54 26.66 -13.23
N HIS A 189 -6.47 26.22 -12.57
CA HIS A 189 -5.86 26.91 -11.42
C HIS A 189 -4.78 27.95 -11.80
N LYS A 190 -4.64 28.30 -13.09
CA LYS A 190 -3.71 29.34 -13.58
C LYS A 190 -4.40 30.65 -13.96
N ILE A 191 -5.65 30.87 -13.55
CA ILE A 191 -6.38 32.14 -13.74
C ILE A 191 -6.52 32.83 -12.39
#